data_AF-A0A2N8NT95-F1
#
_entry.id   AF-A0A2N8NT95-F1
#
_cell.length_a   1.000
_cell.length_b   1.000
_cell.length_c   1.000
_cell.angle_alpha   90.00
_cell.angle_beta   90.00
_cell.angle_gamma   90.00
#
_symmetry.space_group_name_H-M   'P 1'
#
loop_
_entity.id
_entity.type
_entity.pdbx_description
1 polymer ?
#
loop_
_entity_poly.entity_id
_entity_poly.type
_entity_poly.pdbx_seq_one_letter_code
_entity_poly.pdbx_strand_id
1 'polypeptide(L)'
;MNRRRNRLAAALLTACATLTVTALTAAPTAAGTPAPTPAAASAGPSPDAPHRGTVTLARDPARRPSAGRDRAVRTFAEGRRAQARTADGAAPFTHHPRLTTGTSAAAGLTHNWWGVFPQPGTHDGVTATHSVDPGYHVTDADNFTYAPTTKGGRSCMEVVTAYWNTGTEIWAWDWCSSPGGPAKVLTVDQAFLAAYTTTATGRPAYSVQLVQDDPAANRWSAYLFNHRTAAWELLFRQSGKDLSELDHGWDMFEVYASVNPATGTGYYCTEARDTVFDSSAVQLRGKGVWRPARPADSPWTDARPDGRDFLCPPLRFLQAGANDHWTVRH
;
A
#
# COMPACT_ATOMS: atom_id res chain seq x y z
N MET A 1 -59.20 -6.78 26.29
CA MET A 1 -60.19 -7.71 26.90
C MET A 1 -60.41 -8.87 25.94
N ASN A 2 -60.32 -10.10 26.46
CA ASN A 2 -61.04 -11.34 26.07
C ASN A 2 -61.26 -11.66 24.57
N ARG A 3 -61.16 -12.87 24.05
CA ARG A 3 -60.86 -14.26 24.48
C ARG A 3 -61.05 -15.05 23.15
N ARG A 4 -60.19 -16.03 22.81
CA ARG A 4 -60.52 -17.48 22.82
C ARG A 4 -61.84 -17.81 22.08
N ARG A 5 -61.98 -18.79 21.17
CA ARG A 5 -61.35 -20.11 21.04
C ARG A 5 -62.19 -20.96 20.05
N ASN A 6 -61.61 -22.04 19.54
CA ASN A 6 -62.24 -23.36 19.25
C ASN A 6 -63.20 -23.46 18.02
N ARG A 7 -63.35 -24.57 17.29
CA ARG A 7 -62.80 -25.96 17.26
C ARG A 7 -63.43 -26.69 16.04
N LEU A 8 -62.67 -27.64 15.47
CA LEU A 8 -63.03 -29.00 15.00
C LEU A 8 -64.30 -29.27 14.15
N ALA A 9 -64.10 -29.97 13.01
CA ALA A 9 -64.61 -31.34 12.69
C ALA A 9 -64.43 -31.59 11.16
N ALA A 10 -63.65 -32.58 10.72
CA ALA A 10 -64.05 -33.96 10.32
C ALA A 10 -64.92 -33.98 9.03
N ALA A 11 -64.79 -34.84 8.00
CA ALA A 11 -63.95 -35.99 7.67
C ALA A 11 -64.25 -36.42 6.20
N LEU A 12 -63.58 -37.48 5.74
CA LEU A 12 -63.86 -38.38 4.59
C LEU A 12 -63.18 -38.02 3.25
N LEU A 13 -62.07 -38.70 2.88
CA LEU A 13 -61.97 -40.03 2.22
C LEU A 13 -62.52 -40.04 0.79
N THR A 14 -61.65 -40.03 -0.22
CA THR A 14 -61.64 -41.09 -1.25
C THR A 14 -60.29 -41.16 -1.95
N ALA A 15 -59.79 -42.38 -2.09
CA ALA A 15 -58.56 -42.74 -2.78
C ALA A 15 -58.79 -42.86 -4.30
N CYS A 16 -57.79 -42.48 -5.09
CA CYS A 16 -57.53 -43.11 -6.39
C CYS A 16 -56.02 -43.11 -6.62
N ALA A 17 -55.44 -44.30 -6.55
CA ALA A 17 -54.07 -44.58 -6.92
C ALA A 17 -53.96 -44.60 -8.45
N THR A 18 -53.08 -43.78 -9.01
CA THR A 18 -52.55 -43.96 -10.36
C THR A 18 -51.05 -44.12 -10.27
N LEU A 19 -50.61 -45.37 -10.43
CA LEU A 19 -49.23 -45.78 -10.66
C LEU A 19 -48.80 -45.28 -12.05
N THR A 20 -48.05 -44.18 -12.10
CA THR A 20 -47.24 -43.82 -13.26
C THR A 20 -45.79 -44.17 -12.95
N VAL A 21 -45.32 -45.27 -13.54
CA VAL A 21 -43.89 -45.60 -13.60
C VAL A 21 -43.26 -44.70 -14.67
N THR A 22 -42.72 -43.56 -14.26
CA THR A 22 -41.80 -42.77 -15.08
C THR A 22 -40.38 -43.26 -14.81
N ALA A 23 -39.78 -43.91 -15.80
CA ALA A 23 -38.36 -44.17 -15.83
C ALA A 23 -37.61 -42.82 -15.90
N LEU A 24 -37.11 -42.33 -14.76
CA LEU A 24 -36.13 -41.26 -14.75
C LEU A 24 -34.78 -41.84 -15.18
N THR A 25 -34.41 -41.59 -16.43
CA THR A 25 -33.01 -41.59 -16.85
C THR A 25 -32.29 -40.51 -16.04
N ALA A 26 -31.47 -40.94 -15.08
CA ALA A 26 -30.58 -40.05 -14.34
C ALA A 26 -29.61 -39.39 -15.33
N ALA A 27 -29.86 -38.11 -15.64
CA ALA A 27 -28.87 -37.28 -16.30
C ALA A 27 -27.66 -37.15 -15.36
N PRO A 28 -26.42 -37.24 -15.86
CA PRO A 28 -25.25 -36.99 -15.04
C PRO A 28 -25.35 -35.55 -14.53
N THR A 29 -25.42 -35.40 -13.21
CA THR A 29 -25.19 -34.12 -12.56
C THR A 29 -23.81 -33.64 -13.00
N ALA A 30 -23.80 -32.63 -13.87
CA ALA A 30 -22.58 -31.90 -14.20
C ALA A 30 -21.97 -31.46 -12.87
N ALA A 31 -20.82 -32.05 -12.52
CA ALA A 31 -20.04 -31.61 -11.38
C ALA A 31 -19.77 -30.13 -11.59
N GLY A 32 -20.40 -29.29 -10.77
CA GLY A 32 -20.15 -27.86 -10.76
C GLY A 32 -18.65 -27.67 -10.63
N THR A 33 -18.06 -26.97 -11.61
CA THR A 33 -16.66 -26.59 -11.58
C THR A 33 -16.39 -25.94 -10.21
N PRO A 34 -15.41 -26.41 -9.43
CA PRO A 34 -15.06 -25.79 -8.17
C PRO A 34 -14.86 -24.29 -8.42
N ALA A 35 -15.52 -23.45 -7.62
CA ALA A 35 -15.22 -22.03 -7.63
C ALA A 35 -13.71 -21.86 -7.44
N PRO A 36 -13.04 -20.98 -8.21
CA PRO A 36 -11.61 -20.78 -8.09
C PRO A 36 -11.31 -20.43 -6.62
N THR A 37 -10.50 -21.26 -5.98
CA THR A 37 -9.91 -20.97 -4.67
C THR A 37 -9.27 -19.59 -4.75
N PRO A 38 -9.47 -18.69 -3.76
CA PRO A 38 -8.72 -17.45 -3.70
C PRO A 38 -7.24 -17.78 -3.88
N ALA A 39 -6.58 -17.15 -4.85
CA ALA A 39 -5.14 -17.30 -5.03
C ALA A 39 -4.51 -17.10 -3.65
N ALA A 40 -3.74 -18.09 -3.17
CA ALA A 40 -3.05 -17.98 -1.90
C ALA A 40 -2.29 -16.65 -1.93
N ALA A 41 -2.56 -15.77 -0.97
CA ALA A 41 -1.83 -14.52 -0.83
C ALA A 41 -0.33 -14.86 -0.92
N SER A 42 0.39 -14.16 -1.80
CA SER A 42 1.82 -14.40 -1.99
C SER A 42 2.48 -14.27 -0.63
N ALA A 43 2.94 -15.39 -0.06
CA ALA A 43 3.61 -15.34 1.23
C ALA A 43 4.90 -14.54 1.05
N GLY A 44 4.99 -13.39 1.71
CA GLY A 44 6.23 -12.64 1.81
C GLY A 44 7.32 -13.48 2.51
N PRO A 45 8.59 -13.01 2.51
CA PRO A 45 9.64 -13.66 3.27
C PRO A 45 9.27 -13.72 4.76
N SER A 46 9.79 -14.71 5.47
CA SER A 46 9.58 -14.79 6.92
C SER A 46 10.07 -13.51 7.59
N PRO A 47 9.23 -12.82 8.37
CA PRO A 47 9.66 -11.62 9.07
C PRO A 47 10.69 -11.95 10.19
N ASP A 48 10.79 -13.21 10.59
CA ASP A 48 11.77 -13.72 11.57
C ASP A 48 13.04 -14.28 10.90
N ALA A 49 13.21 -14.12 9.58
CA ALA A 49 14.47 -14.41 8.91
C ALA A 49 15.62 -13.59 9.53
N PRO A 50 16.87 -14.07 9.47
CA PRO A 50 17.97 -13.42 10.17
C PRO A 50 18.27 -12.03 9.62
N HIS A 51 18.53 -11.06 10.50
CA HIS A 51 19.13 -9.77 10.13
C HIS A 51 20.63 -9.92 9.96
N ARG A 52 21.16 -9.67 8.76
CA ARG A 52 22.60 -9.79 8.46
C ARG A 52 23.06 -8.72 7.49
N GLY A 53 24.21 -8.12 7.75
CA GLY A 53 24.85 -7.19 6.82
C GLY A 53 24.07 -5.88 6.62
N THR A 54 24.46 -5.17 5.57
CA THR A 54 23.87 -3.89 5.14
C THR A 54 23.61 -3.92 3.64
N VAL A 55 22.63 -3.13 3.20
CA VAL A 55 22.31 -2.99 1.78
C VAL A 55 23.45 -2.26 1.07
N THR A 56 24.32 -3.00 0.39
CA THR A 56 25.57 -2.44 -0.20
C THR A 56 25.33 -1.54 -1.41
N LEU A 57 24.18 -1.68 -2.07
CA LEU A 57 23.75 -0.82 -3.19
C LEU A 57 23.23 0.55 -2.71
N ALA A 58 22.99 0.71 -1.40
CA ALA A 58 22.48 1.93 -0.82
C ALA A 58 23.53 3.03 -0.86
N ARG A 59 23.11 4.23 -1.26
CA ARG A 59 23.98 5.41 -1.32
C ARG A 59 23.36 6.58 -0.58
N ASP A 60 24.23 7.46 -0.10
CA ASP A 60 23.86 8.74 0.48
C ASP A 60 23.49 9.72 -0.67
N PRO A 61 22.26 10.25 -0.68
CA PRO A 61 21.82 11.17 -1.74
C PRO A 61 22.65 12.45 -1.79
N ALA A 62 23.20 12.93 -0.67
CA ALA A 62 24.04 14.13 -0.66
C ALA A 62 25.35 13.95 -1.46
N ARG A 63 25.82 12.71 -1.64
CA ARG A 63 27.00 12.41 -2.46
C ARG A 63 26.73 12.39 -3.96
N ARG A 64 25.45 12.38 -4.36
CA ARG A 64 25.00 12.40 -5.76
C ARG A 64 23.73 13.25 -5.86
N PRO A 65 23.83 14.57 -5.76
CA PRO A 65 22.68 15.45 -5.83
C PRO A 65 21.98 15.32 -7.18
N SER A 66 20.66 15.48 -7.19
CA SER A 66 19.85 15.53 -8.40
C SER A 66 18.79 16.59 -8.21
N ALA A 67 18.77 17.60 -9.09
CA ALA A 67 17.80 18.68 -8.99
C ALA A 67 16.35 18.19 -9.05
N GLY A 68 16.08 17.12 -9.82
CA GLY A 68 14.77 16.48 -9.88
C GLY A 68 14.42 15.81 -8.55
N ARG A 69 15.36 15.10 -7.92
CA ARG A 69 15.12 14.44 -6.62
C ARG A 69 14.93 15.46 -5.53
N ASP A 70 15.79 16.47 -5.48
CA ASP A 70 15.73 17.49 -4.45
C ASP A 70 14.40 18.27 -4.53
N ARG A 71 13.85 18.44 -5.74
CA ARG A 71 12.49 18.94 -5.95
C ARG A 71 11.44 17.96 -5.44
N ALA A 72 11.50 16.69 -5.85
CA ALA A 72 10.61 15.62 -5.40
C ALA A 72 10.52 15.55 -3.88
N VAL A 73 11.68 15.63 -3.24
CA VAL A 73 11.85 15.55 -1.80
C VAL A 73 11.19 16.75 -1.11
N ARG A 74 11.41 17.96 -1.63
CA ARG A 74 10.74 19.16 -1.09
C ARG A 74 9.22 19.06 -1.25
N THR A 75 8.74 18.74 -2.44
CA THR A 75 7.30 18.60 -2.73
C THR A 75 6.64 17.57 -1.82
N PHE A 76 7.29 16.42 -1.60
CA PHE A 76 6.81 15.39 -0.68
C PHE A 76 6.72 15.89 0.77
N ALA A 77 7.82 16.45 1.29
CA ALA A 77 7.89 16.96 2.66
C ALA A 77 6.87 18.08 2.90
N GLU A 78 6.70 18.98 1.94
CA GLU A 78 5.72 20.08 2.00
C GLU A 78 4.28 19.58 1.96
N GLY A 79 3.96 18.62 1.09
CA GLY A 79 2.64 18.01 1.01
C GLY A 79 2.23 17.36 2.33
N ARG A 80 3.14 16.62 2.97
CA ARG A 80 2.92 16.00 4.29
C ARG A 80 2.70 17.02 5.41
N ARG A 81 3.50 18.08 5.47
CA ARG A 81 3.29 19.17 6.45
C ARG A 81 2.01 19.96 6.20
N ALA A 82 1.59 20.10 4.95
CA ALA A 82 0.30 20.71 4.63
C ALA A 82 -0.85 19.85 5.18
N GLN A 83 -0.77 18.53 5.03
CA GLN A 83 -1.74 17.58 5.58
C GLN A 83 -1.86 17.71 7.11
N ALA A 84 -0.73 17.66 7.84
CA ALA A 84 -0.74 17.73 9.30
C ALA A 84 -1.46 18.97 9.82
N ARG A 85 -1.23 20.13 9.20
CA ARG A 85 -1.91 21.39 9.55
C ARG A 85 -3.42 21.39 9.28
N THR A 86 -3.91 20.58 8.34
CA THR A 86 -5.35 20.46 8.04
C THR A 86 -6.06 19.44 8.92
N ALA A 87 -5.32 18.53 9.56
CA ALA A 87 -5.90 17.47 10.39
C ALA A 87 -6.38 17.94 11.78
N ASP A 88 -6.00 19.16 12.21
CA ASP A 88 -6.37 19.77 13.51
C ASP A 88 -7.86 20.18 13.62
N GLY A 89 -8.74 19.72 12.73
CA GLY A 89 -10.18 19.99 12.80
C GLY A 89 -11.02 19.20 11.78
N ALA A 90 -11.37 17.97 12.13
CA ALA A 90 -12.51 17.21 11.60
C ALA A 90 -12.55 16.83 10.10
N ALA A 91 -11.85 15.74 9.72
CA ALA A 91 -12.38 14.69 8.82
C ALA A 91 -11.51 13.41 8.88
N PRO A 92 -12.10 12.20 8.84
CA PRO A 92 -11.36 10.94 8.81
C PRO A 92 -10.75 10.71 7.42
N PHE A 93 -9.43 10.54 7.31
CA PHE A 93 -8.71 9.90 6.18
C PHE A 93 -9.15 10.21 4.72
N THR A 94 -9.85 11.33 4.45
CA THR A 94 -10.42 11.62 3.12
C THR A 94 -9.52 12.52 2.29
N HIS A 95 -9.51 12.25 0.98
CA HIS A 95 -8.86 12.96 -0.13
C HIS A 95 -8.55 14.45 0.09
N HIS A 96 -7.33 14.85 -0.30
CA HIS A 96 -6.81 16.19 0.00
C HIS A 96 -6.87 17.15 -1.19
N PRO A 97 -7.06 18.46 -0.94
CA PRO A 97 -7.10 19.48 -1.97
C PRO A 97 -5.72 19.72 -2.60
N ARG A 98 -5.77 20.17 -3.86
CA ARG A 98 -4.63 20.57 -4.71
C ARG A 98 -3.59 21.43 -3.95
N LEU A 99 -2.32 21.01 -3.94
CA LEU A 99 -1.20 21.79 -3.42
C LEU A 99 -1.03 23.05 -4.29
N THR A 100 -1.32 24.22 -3.71
CA THR A 100 -0.95 25.52 -4.30
C THR A 100 0.41 25.92 -3.75
N THR A 101 1.49 25.52 -4.41
CA THR A 101 2.81 26.08 -4.12
C THR A 101 2.82 27.53 -4.64
N GLY A 102 3.13 28.49 -3.77
CA GLY A 102 3.01 29.91 -4.06
C GLY A 102 4.01 30.43 -5.10
N THR A 103 3.55 31.39 -5.92
CA THR A 103 4.27 32.38 -6.75
C THR A 103 4.77 32.03 -8.15
N SER A 104 4.25 31.01 -8.81
CA SER A 104 4.21 31.00 -10.28
C SER A 104 2.97 30.28 -10.78
N ALA A 105 2.55 30.55 -12.01
CA ALA A 105 1.41 29.92 -12.69
C ALA A 105 1.61 28.41 -12.99
N ALA A 106 2.24 27.67 -12.08
CA ALA A 106 2.30 26.22 -12.09
C ALA A 106 0.93 25.69 -11.66
N ALA A 107 0.31 24.86 -12.50
CA ALA A 107 -0.92 24.16 -12.16
C ALA A 107 -0.73 23.44 -10.81
N GLY A 108 -1.58 23.72 -9.82
CA GLY A 108 -1.43 23.13 -8.50
C GLY A 108 -1.30 21.59 -8.59
N LEU A 109 -0.34 21.03 -7.86
CA LEU A 109 -0.09 19.59 -7.84
C LEU A 109 -1.19 18.91 -7.01
N THR A 110 -1.81 17.88 -7.56
CA THR A 110 -2.70 17.01 -6.79
C THR A 110 -1.83 16.08 -5.96
N HIS A 111 -2.05 16.07 -4.65
CA HIS A 111 -1.44 15.15 -3.71
C HIS A 111 -2.55 14.24 -3.17
N ASN A 112 -2.56 12.99 -3.61
CA ASN A 112 -3.56 12.02 -3.19
C ASN A 112 -2.94 10.66 -2.92
N TRP A 113 -3.56 9.91 -2.02
CA TRP A 113 -3.10 8.60 -1.61
C TRP A 113 -4.24 7.68 -1.23
N TRP A 114 -3.99 6.38 -1.25
CA TRP A 114 -4.90 5.36 -0.78
C TRP A 114 -4.15 4.12 -0.33
N GLY A 115 -4.58 3.52 0.77
CA GLY A 115 -3.94 2.34 1.35
C GLY A 115 -4.45 2.04 2.75
N VAL A 116 -3.63 1.34 3.53
CA VAL A 116 -3.91 0.96 4.92
C VAL A 116 -3.03 1.75 5.88
N PHE A 117 -3.58 2.11 7.03
CA PHE A 117 -2.98 3.08 7.95
C PHE A 117 -2.75 2.44 9.34
N PRO A 118 -1.60 1.78 9.58
CA PRO A 118 -1.26 1.22 10.87
C PRO A 118 -1.40 2.24 12.01
N GLN A 119 -2.26 1.94 12.98
CA GLN A 119 -2.64 2.86 14.05
C GLN A 119 -1.54 3.00 15.11
N PRO A 120 -1.39 4.17 15.75
CA PRO A 120 -0.40 4.38 16.80
C PRO A 120 -0.55 3.37 17.95
N GLY A 121 0.59 2.90 18.47
CA GLY A 121 0.64 2.06 19.68
C GLY A 121 0.13 0.62 19.51
N THR A 122 -0.25 0.22 18.30
CA THR A 122 -0.69 -1.16 18.02
C THR A 122 0.45 -2.11 17.67
N HIS A 123 1.60 -1.57 17.26
CA HIS A 123 2.72 -2.34 16.74
C HIS A 123 4.07 -1.64 17.00
N ASP A 124 5.13 -2.43 17.00
CA ASP A 124 6.54 -2.04 17.10
C ASP A 124 7.34 -2.48 15.86
N GLY A 125 6.64 -2.88 14.78
CA GLY A 125 7.21 -3.24 13.50
C GLY A 125 6.13 -3.39 12.42
N VAL A 126 6.53 -3.20 11.17
CA VAL A 126 5.70 -3.45 9.97
C VAL A 126 6.57 -4.11 8.90
N THR A 127 6.02 -5.06 8.16
CA THR A 127 6.63 -5.61 6.94
C THR A 127 5.60 -5.62 5.82
N ALA A 128 6.08 -5.52 4.59
CA ALA A 128 5.26 -5.56 3.39
C ALA A 128 6.11 -6.02 2.19
N THR A 129 5.45 -6.60 1.19
CA THR A 129 6.04 -6.95 -0.11
C THR A 129 5.48 -6.03 -1.17
N HIS A 130 6.36 -5.17 -1.71
CA HIS A 130 6.06 -4.10 -2.64
C HIS A 130 6.35 -4.53 -4.07
N SER A 131 5.40 -4.36 -4.98
CA SER A 131 5.67 -4.45 -6.41
C SER A 131 6.65 -3.39 -6.87
N VAL A 132 7.44 -3.69 -7.89
CA VAL A 132 8.29 -2.72 -8.57
C VAL A 132 8.23 -2.91 -10.08
N ASP A 133 8.07 -1.82 -10.82
CA ASP A 133 8.06 -1.82 -12.28
C ASP A 133 9.18 -0.91 -12.83
N PRO A 134 10.35 -1.46 -13.22
CA PRO A 134 11.44 -0.65 -13.74
C PRO A 134 11.14 0.00 -15.10
N GLY A 135 10.06 -0.40 -15.79
CA GLY A 135 9.62 0.21 -17.04
C GLY A 135 8.74 1.45 -16.84
N TYR A 136 8.10 1.57 -15.69
CA TYR A 136 7.26 2.71 -15.34
C TYR A 136 8.10 3.93 -14.96
N HIS A 137 7.76 5.08 -15.54
CA HIS A 137 8.38 6.36 -15.22
C HIS A 137 7.38 7.49 -15.46
N VAL A 138 7.49 8.53 -14.63
CA VAL A 138 6.68 9.74 -14.77
C VAL A 138 7.46 10.74 -15.61
N THR A 139 6.98 11.13 -16.80
CA THR A 139 7.79 11.96 -17.71
C THR A 139 7.90 13.42 -17.29
N ASP A 140 6.84 13.94 -16.65
CA ASP A 140 6.81 15.31 -16.15
C ASP A 140 7.70 15.47 -14.91
N ALA A 141 8.65 16.40 -14.97
CA ALA A 141 9.68 16.58 -13.94
C ALA A 141 9.16 17.13 -12.61
N ASP A 142 7.94 17.68 -12.60
CA ASP A 142 7.28 18.16 -11.39
C ASP A 142 6.33 17.10 -10.80
N ASN A 143 6.25 15.90 -11.37
CA ASN A 143 5.32 14.85 -10.97
C ASN A 143 6.06 13.61 -10.43
N PHE A 144 5.42 12.92 -9.48
CA PHE A 144 6.00 11.77 -8.78
C PHE A 144 4.92 10.73 -8.51
N THR A 145 5.30 9.46 -8.57
CA THR A 145 4.49 8.37 -8.01
C THR A 145 5.30 7.68 -6.94
N TYR A 146 4.75 7.62 -5.74
CA TYR A 146 5.31 6.94 -4.58
C TYR A 146 4.44 5.71 -4.28
N ALA A 147 4.85 4.55 -4.79
CA ALA A 147 4.00 3.37 -4.72
C ALA A 147 4.74 2.04 -4.88
N PRO A 148 4.67 1.13 -3.90
CA PRO A 148 4.16 1.35 -2.54
C PRO A 148 5.10 2.19 -1.66
N THR A 149 4.55 2.79 -0.62
CA THR A 149 5.33 3.37 0.50
C THR A 149 4.84 2.84 1.84
N THR A 150 5.77 2.61 2.78
CA THR A 150 5.49 2.00 4.09
C THR A 150 6.21 2.70 5.24
N LYS A 151 5.47 2.98 6.32
CA LYS A 151 5.92 3.62 7.57
C LYS A 151 5.23 2.97 8.77
N GLY A 152 5.98 2.71 9.84
CA GLY A 152 5.41 2.27 11.13
C GLY A 152 4.78 3.43 11.92
N GLY A 153 3.80 3.15 12.77
CA GLY A 153 3.16 4.16 13.63
C GLY A 153 4.17 4.86 14.53
N ARG A 154 4.26 6.20 14.45
CA ARG A 154 5.26 7.06 15.11
C ARG A 154 6.73 6.77 14.74
N SER A 155 6.96 5.90 13.76
CA SER A 155 8.29 5.67 13.22
C SER A 155 8.75 6.91 12.49
N CYS A 156 9.94 7.43 12.80
CA CYS A 156 10.51 8.50 11.99
C CYS A 156 11.16 7.99 10.69
N MET A 157 10.83 6.77 10.26
CA MET A 157 11.38 6.13 9.07
C MET A 157 10.28 5.63 8.16
N GLU A 158 10.47 5.82 6.87
CA GLU A 158 9.59 5.34 5.82
C GLU A 158 10.44 4.74 4.69
N VAL A 159 9.93 3.71 4.02
CA VAL A 159 10.53 3.17 2.80
C VAL A 159 9.59 3.44 1.63
N VAL A 160 10.09 4.18 0.63
CA VAL A 160 9.31 4.65 -0.52
C VAL A 160 9.83 3.99 -1.79
N THR A 161 8.97 3.38 -2.61
CA THR A 161 9.26 3.15 -4.03
C THR A 161 8.96 4.43 -4.81
N ALA A 162 9.98 5.11 -5.32
CA ALA A 162 9.84 6.37 -6.02
C ALA A 162 10.02 6.23 -7.54
N TYR A 163 8.99 6.58 -8.29
CA TYR A 163 9.02 6.73 -9.75
C TYR A 163 8.98 8.20 -10.13
N TRP A 164 9.94 8.60 -10.95
CA TRP A 164 10.15 9.99 -11.34
C TRP A 164 10.88 10.06 -12.68
N ASN A 165 11.03 11.28 -13.22
CA ASN A 165 11.45 11.50 -14.59
C ASN A 165 12.87 11.05 -14.95
N THR A 166 13.72 10.73 -13.95
CA THR A 166 15.07 10.21 -14.19
C THR A 166 15.26 8.75 -13.78
N GLY A 167 14.20 8.06 -13.36
CA GLY A 167 14.23 6.62 -13.11
C GLY A 167 13.42 6.19 -11.88
N THR A 168 13.71 4.97 -11.42
CA THR A 168 13.05 4.37 -10.26
C THR A 168 14.05 4.16 -9.13
N GLU A 169 13.71 4.60 -7.92
CA GLU A 169 14.55 4.45 -6.74
C GLU A 169 13.77 3.91 -5.54
N ILE A 170 14.47 3.26 -4.62
CA ILE A 170 13.97 2.98 -3.27
C ILE A 170 14.59 4.00 -2.32
N TRP A 171 13.77 4.73 -1.56
CA TRP A 171 14.24 5.71 -0.58
C TRP A 171 13.97 5.22 0.83
N ALA A 172 14.98 5.27 1.70
CA ALA A 172 14.75 5.27 3.13
C ALA A 172 14.66 6.73 3.58
N TRP A 173 13.44 7.18 3.85
CA TRP A 173 13.14 8.53 4.27
C TRP A 173 13.37 8.71 5.77
N ASP A 174 14.07 9.78 6.14
CA ASP A 174 14.33 10.21 7.49
C ASP A 174 13.39 11.38 7.85
N TRP A 175 12.38 11.08 8.66
CA TRP A 175 11.49 12.07 9.28
C TRP A 175 11.99 12.58 10.64
N CYS A 176 13.09 12.03 11.17
CA CYS A 176 13.73 12.51 12.39
C CYS A 176 14.58 13.76 12.16
N SER A 177 15.06 13.95 10.93
CA SER A 177 15.86 15.12 10.55
C SER A 177 14.99 16.28 10.05
N SER A 178 15.49 17.51 10.15
CA SER A 178 14.89 18.70 9.52
C SER A 178 15.74 19.15 8.33
N PRO A 179 15.16 19.40 7.14
CA PRO A 179 13.73 19.37 6.80
C PRO A 179 13.18 17.96 6.51
N GLY A 180 13.93 16.90 6.80
CA GLY A 180 13.58 15.53 6.45
C GLY A 180 13.88 15.24 4.99
N GLY A 181 14.01 13.96 4.64
CA GLY A 181 14.37 13.55 3.29
C GLY A 181 14.91 12.13 3.22
N PRO A 182 15.18 11.61 2.02
CA PRO A 182 15.88 10.35 1.86
C PRO A 182 17.26 10.44 2.52
N ALA A 183 17.53 9.55 3.47
CA ALA A 183 18.87 9.37 4.04
C ALA A 183 19.67 8.30 3.27
N LYS A 184 18.95 7.38 2.62
CA LYS A 184 19.51 6.40 1.69
C LYS A 184 18.64 6.29 0.46
N VAL A 185 19.28 6.13 -0.68
CA VAL A 185 18.62 5.82 -1.96
C VAL A 185 19.27 4.62 -2.62
N LEU A 186 18.48 3.81 -3.31
CA LEU A 186 18.93 2.73 -4.19
C LEU A 186 18.31 2.91 -5.57
N THR A 187 19.08 2.72 -6.64
CA THR A 187 18.47 2.57 -7.98
C THR A 187 17.80 1.21 -8.07
N VAL A 188 16.61 1.16 -8.69
CA VAL A 188 16.03 -0.10 -9.17
C VAL A 188 16.67 -0.45 -10.51
N ASP A 189 17.87 -1.02 -10.45
CA ASP A 189 18.62 -1.53 -11.61
C ASP A 189 18.70 -3.08 -11.58
N GLN A 190 19.43 -3.67 -12.53
CA GLN A 190 19.58 -5.12 -12.60
C GLN A 190 20.23 -5.73 -11.34
N ALA A 191 21.12 -5.00 -10.66
CA ALA A 191 21.75 -5.50 -9.44
C ALA A 191 20.73 -5.51 -8.29
N PHE A 192 19.90 -4.47 -8.17
CA PHE A 192 18.79 -4.45 -7.23
C PHE A 192 17.79 -5.58 -7.52
N LEU A 193 17.31 -5.68 -8.76
CA LEU A 193 16.34 -6.70 -9.17
C LEU A 193 16.86 -8.10 -8.82
N ALA A 194 18.11 -8.39 -9.17
CA ALA A 194 18.67 -9.71 -8.97
C ALA A 194 19.00 -10.06 -7.51
N ALA A 195 19.09 -9.08 -6.59
CA ALA A 195 19.40 -9.32 -5.18
C ALA A 195 18.15 -9.24 -4.28
N TYR A 196 17.28 -8.26 -4.51
CA TYR A 196 16.21 -7.89 -3.59
C TYR A 196 14.81 -8.14 -4.15
N THR A 197 14.68 -8.65 -5.38
CA THR A 197 13.36 -8.98 -5.93
C THR A 197 13.13 -10.47 -6.12
N THR A 198 11.86 -10.86 -5.98
CA THR A 198 11.28 -12.11 -6.44
C THR A 198 10.02 -11.81 -7.24
N THR A 199 9.28 -12.83 -7.65
CA THR A 199 7.92 -12.65 -8.18
C THR A 199 6.90 -12.76 -7.05
N ALA A 200 6.13 -11.69 -6.82
CA ALA A 200 4.92 -11.71 -6.00
C ALA A 200 3.76 -11.20 -6.84
N THR A 201 2.56 -11.77 -6.68
CA THR A 201 1.35 -11.37 -7.44
C THR A 201 1.54 -11.26 -8.97
N GLY A 202 2.47 -12.07 -9.52
CA GLY A 202 2.81 -12.14 -10.94
C GLY A 202 3.78 -11.08 -11.46
N ARG A 203 4.43 -10.30 -10.59
CA ARG A 203 5.34 -9.20 -10.97
C ARG A 203 6.60 -9.15 -10.08
N PRO A 204 7.67 -8.48 -10.53
CA PRO A 204 8.82 -8.20 -9.67
C PRO A 204 8.38 -7.46 -8.42
N ALA A 205 8.84 -7.92 -7.26
CA ALA A 205 8.50 -7.35 -5.97
C ALA A 205 9.66 -7.51 -4.99
N TYR A 206 9.83 -6.55 -4.10
CA TYR A 206 10.82 -6.57 -3.02
C TYR A 206 10.11 -6.47 -1.67
N SER A 207 10.74 -6.97 -0.60
CA SER A 207 10.13 -6.91 0.73
C SER A 207 10.88 -5.94 1.64
N VAL A 208 10.10 -5.18 2.41
CA VAL A 208 10.58 -4.21 3.39
C VAL A 208 10.22 -4.67 4.80
N GLN A 209 11.05 -4.31 5.76
CA GLN A 209 10.73 -4.46 7.17
C GLN A 209 11.19 -3.23 7.94
N LEU A 210 10.28 -2.65 8.71
CA LEU A 210 10.54 -1.59 9.68
C LEU A 210 10.36 -2.17 11.08
N VAL A 211 11.32 -1.95 11.97
CA VAL A 211 11.32 -2.48 13.34
C VAL A 211 11.79 -1.40 14.31
N GLN A 212 11.05 -1.21 15.39
CA GLN A 212 11.50 -0.40 16.52
C GLN A 212 12.48 -1.24 17.35
N ASP A 213 13.75 -0.84 17.34
CA ASP A 213 14.82 -1.51 18.08
C ASP A 213 14.91 -1.02 19.54
N ASP A 214 14.52 0.23 19.78
CA ASP A 214 14.58 0.88 21.08
C ASP A 214 13.40 1.87 21.22
N PRO A 215 12.34 1.49 21.97
CA PRO A 215 11.19 2.35 22.19
C PRO A 215 11.52 3.65 22.95
N ALA A 216 12.51 3.64 23.85
CA ALA A 216 12.84 4.80 24.67
C ALA A 216 13.51 5.90 23.85
N ALA A 217 14.35 5.52 22.88
CA ALA A 217 14.99 6.43 21.94
C ALA A 217 14.18 6.67 20.65
N ASN A 218 13.02 6.02 20.52
CA ASN A 218 12.30 5.88 19.25
C ASN A 218 13.23 5.49 18.09
N ARG A 219 14.11 4.51 18.32
CA ARG A 219 15.05 4.04 17.31
C ARG A 219 14.39 2.99 16.44
N TRP A 220 14.41 3.23 15.14
CA TRP A 220 13.89 2.33 14.12
C TRP A 220 15.00 1.87 13.19
N SER A 221 14.81 0.70 12.61
CA SER A 221 15.59 0.17 11.51
C SER A 221 14.70 -0.19 10.34
N ALA A 222 15.17 0.12 9.13
CA ALA A 222 14.59 -0.30 7.87
C ALA A 222 15.50 -1.34 7.23
N TYR A 223 14.90 -2.42 6.75
CA TYR A 223 15.58 -3.52 6.10
C TYR A 223 14.96 -3.83 4.74
N LEU A 224 15.79 -4.35 3.83
CA LEU A 224 15.34 -5.00 2.60
C LEU A 224 15.68 -6.49 2.68
N PHE A 225 14.78 -7.35 2.20
CA PHE A 225 15.05 -8.78 2.15
C PHE A 225 15.94 -9.11 0.94
N ASN A 226 17.14 -9.63 1.18
CA ASN A 226 18.01 -10.14 0.13
C ASN A 226 17.64 -11.59 -0.17
N HIS A 227 17.04 -11.83 -1.34
CA HIS A 227 16.58 -13.15 -1.77
C HIS A 227 17.73 -14.12 -2.08
N ARG A 228 18.97 -13.64 -2.28
CA ARG A 228 20.15 -14.51 -2.47
C ARG A 228 20.67 -15.07 -1.16
N THR A 229 20.60 -14.30 -0.07
CA THR A 229 21.13 -14.69 1.25
C THR A 229 20.04 -15.12 2.21
N ALA A 230 18.76 -14.97 1.84
CA ALA A 230 17.59 -15.23 2.66
C ALA A 230 17.65 -14.48 4.01
N ALA A 231 18.12 -13.23 3.97
CA ALA A 231 18.34 -12.41 5.16
C ALA A 231 17.81 -10.98 4.96
N TRP A 232 17.39 -10.38 6.07
CA TRP A 232 17.07 -8.95 6.13
C TRP A 232 18.37 -8.15 6.25
N GLU A 233 18.66 -7.31 5.26
CA GLU A 233 19.86 -6.46 5.25
C GLU A 233 19.50 -5.04 5.68
N LEU A 234 20.30 -4.43 6.55
CA LEU A 234 20.03 -3.09 7.07
C LEU A 234 20.18 -2.05 5.94
N LEU A 235 19.08 -1.36 5.62
CA LEU A 235 19.05 -0.24 4.70
C LEU A 235 19.42 1.06 5.42
N PHE A 236 18.74 1.36 6.52
CA PHE A 236 18.91 2.58 7.28
C PHE A 236 18.47 2.38 8.73
N ARG A 237 19.05 3.15 9.66
CA ARG A 237 18.69 3.17 11.07
C ARG A 237 18.74 4.60 11.56
N GLN A 238 17.72 5.01 12.30
CA GLN A 238 17.65 6.36 12.86
C GLN A 238 16.88 6.35 14.18
N SER A 239 17.17 7.35 15.02
CA SER A 239 16.49 7.59 16.29
C SER A 239 16.12 9.05 16.43
N GLY A 240 15.02 9.33 17.12
CA GLY A 240 14.60 10.70 17.41
C GLY A 240 13.09 10.89 17.33
N LYS A 241 12.68 12.14 17.38
CA LYS A 241 11.27 12.51 17.27
C LYS A 241 10.84 12.47 15.81
N ASP A 242 9.69 11.85 15.53
CA ASP A 242 9.05 11.98 14.24
C ASP A 242 8.60 13.43 13.99
N LEU A 243 9.14 14.07 12.95
CA LEU A 243 8.82 15.43 12.52
C LEU A 243 7.85 15.48 11.33
N SER A 244 7.26 14.34 10.95
CA SER A 244 6.17 14.31 9.95
C SER A 244 4.86 14.90 10.48
N GLU A 245 4.75 15.11 11.81
CA GLU A 245 3.55 15.60 12.50
C GLU A 245 2.34 14.65 12.43
N LEU A 246 2.52 13.43 11.89
CA LEU A 246 1.52 12.37 11.85
C LEU A 246 1.81 11.35 12.95
N ASP A 247 0.78 10.88 13.65
CA ASP A 247 0.91 9.91 14.75
C ASP A 247 0.73 8.45 14.31
N HIS A 248 0.22 8.21 13.11
CA HIS A 248 -0.02 6.91 12.51
C HIS A 248 1.06 6.54 11.47
N GLY A 249 1.07 5.26 11.10
CA GLY A 249 1.86 4.73 9.99
C GLY A 249 1.03 4.62 8.72
N TRP A 250 1.63 4.07 7.67
CA TRP A 250 0.93 3.77 6.42
C TRP A 250 1.59 2.64 5.64
N ASP A 251 0.81 2.05 4.75
CA ASP A 251 1.24 1.25 3.61
C ASP A 251 0.30 1.63 2.44
N MET A 252 0.78 2.40 1.47
CA MET A 252 -0.09 3.12 0.53
C MET A 252 0.48 3.33 -0.89
N PHE A 253 -0.44 3.60 -1.82
CA PHE A 253 -0.19 4.22 -3.11
C PHE A 253 -0.36 5.73 -2.98
N GLU A 254 0.58 6.52 -3.51
CA GLU A 254 0.57 7.98 -3.42
C GLU A 254 1.07 8.64 -4.71
N VAL A 255 0.42 9.73 -5.11
CA VAL A 255 0.77 10.49 -6.31
C VAL A 255 0.90 11.98 -6.03
N TYR A 256 1.82 12.59 -6.77
CA TYR A 256 1.98 14.02 -6.91
C TYR A 256 1.87 14.32 -8.40
N ALA A 257 0.70 14.77 -8.84
CA ALA A 257 0.38 14.87 -10.26
C ALA A 257 -0.18 16.24 -10.63
N SER A 258 0.33 16.79 -11.73
CA SER A 258 -0.27 17.94 -12.41
C SER A 258 -1.21 17.47 -13.51
N VAL A 259 -2.18 18.31 -13.86
CA VAL A 259 -3.15 18.01 -14.92
C VAL A 259 -2.48 18.23 -16.27
N ASN A 260 -2.51 17.23 -17.14
CA ASN A 260 -2.21 17.37 -18.56
C ASN A 260 -3.36 18.16 -19.23
N PRO A 261 -3.11 19.38 -19.74
CA PRO A 261 -4.15 20.23 -20.29
C PRO A 261 -4.80 19.66 -21.57
N ALA A 262 -4.13 18.72 -22.26
CA ALA A 262 -4.66 18.10 -23.46
C ALA A 262 -5.72 17.03 -23.18
N THR A 263 -5.63 16.36 -22.02
CA THR A 263 -6.53 15.22 -21.67
C THR A 263 -7.42 15.52 -20.47
N GLY A 264 -7.07 16.50 -19.63
CA GLY A 264 -7.73 16.77 -18.36
C GLY A 264 -7.41 15.76 -17.25
N THR A 265 -6.48 14.83 -17.48
CA THR A 265 -6.02 13.80 -16.51
C THR A 265 -4.61 14.11 -16.02
N GLY A 266 -4.13 13.43 -14.98
CA GLY A 266 -2.74 13.52 -14.55
C GLY A 266 -1.79 12.98 -15.63
N TYR A 267 -0.59 13.55 -15.77
CA TYR A 267 0.44 13.04 -16.70
C TYR A 267 0.69 11.55 -16.50
N TYR A 268 0.82 11.15 -15.24
CA TYR A 268 1.05 9.76 -14.84
C TYR A 268 -0.05 8.78 -15.27
N CYS A 269 -1.28 9.25 -15.54
CA CYS A 269 -2.40 8.36 -15.80
C CYS A 269 -2.20 7.53 -17.08
N THR A 270 -1.73 8.16 -18.16
CA THR A 270 -1.41 7.46 -19.41
C THR A 270 -0.17 6.58 -19.25
N GLU A 271 0.79 7.02 -18.44
CA GLU A 271 2.07 6.35 -18.20
C GLU A 271 1.91 5.08 -17.38
N ALA A 272 0.96 5.07 -16.43
CA ALA A 272 0.68 3.95 -15.53
C ALA A 272 -0.26 2.89 -16.15
N ARG A 273 -0.68 3.03 -17.41
CA ARG A 273 -1.71 2.16 -18.03
C ARG A 273 -1.37 0.66 -18.00
N ASP A 274 -0.08 0.34 -18.08
CA ASP A 274 0.43 -1.03 -18.12
C ASP A 274 1.10 -1.42 -16.78
N THR A 275 1.01 -0.55 -15.77
CA THR A 275 1.65 -0.71 -14.46
C THR A 275 0.59 -1.07 -13.41
N VAL A 276 0.98 -1.97 -12.51
CA VAL A 276 0.17 -2.32 -11.34
C VAL A 276 1.04 -2.10 -10.12
N PHE A 277 0.53 -1.29 -9.21
CA PHE A 277 1.12 -1.06 -7.90
C PHE A 277 0.44 -2.00 -6.91
N ASP A 278 1.22 -2.76 -6.17
CA ASP A 278 0.72 -3.80 -5.28
C ASP A 278 1.56 -3.78 -4.00
N SER A 279 0.91 -3.71 -2.85
CA SER A 279 1.53 -4.05 -1.57
C SER A 279 0.80 -5.22 -0.97
N SER A 280 1.52 -6.29 -0.69
CA SER A 280 0.98 -7.57 -0.22
C SER A 280 1.74 -8.07 1.00
N ALA A 281 1.19 -9.08 1.66
CA ALA A 281 1.77 -9.66 2.87
C ALA A 281 2.10 -8.60 3.94
N VAL A 282 1.24 -7.58 4.08
CA VAL A 282 1.44 -6.55 5.10
C VAL A 282 1.20 -7.19 6.47
N GLN A 283 2.22 -7.15 7.33
CA GLN A 283 2.13 -7.67 8.68
C GLN A 283 2.59 -6.61 9.68
N LEU A 284 1.95 -6.60 10.85
CA LEU A 284 2.31 -5.78 11.99
C LEU A 284 2.90 -6.65 13.09
N ARG A 285 3.98 -6.18 13.72
CA ARG A 285 4.59 -6.82 14.89
C ARG A 285 4.07 -6.18 16.15
N GLY A 286 3.48 -6.97 17.05
CA GLY A 286 3.07 -6.51 18.38
C GLY A 286 3.62 -7.44 19.43
N LYS A 287 4.41 -6.91 20.39
CA LYS A 287 5.01 -7.71 21.47
C LYS A 287 5.86 -8.87 20.92
N GLY A 288 6.61 -8.60 19.85
CA GLY A 288 7.47 -9.58 19.19
C GLY A 288 6.76 -10.59 18.28
N VAL A 289 5.44 -10.53 18.10
CA VAL A 289 4.69 -11.46 17.26
C VAL A 289 4.19 -10.75 15.99
N TRP A 290 4.55 -11.28 14.83
CA TRP A 290 4.06 -10.83 13.53
C TRP A 290 2.67 -11.39 13.23
N ARG A 291 1.76 -10.53 12.77
CA ARG A 291 0.41 -10.90 12.34
C ARG A 291 0.04 -10.13 11.09
N PRO A 292 -0.72 -10.72 10.15
CA PRO A 292 -1.30 -9.96 9.05
C PRO A 292 -2.03 -8.72 9.57
N ALA A 293 -1.89 -7.60 8.86
CA ALA A 293 -2.64 -6.39 9.14
C ALA A 293 -4.15 -6.66 9.00
N ARG A 294 -4.95 -6.02 9.86
CA ARG A 294 -6.40 -6.22 9.97
C ARG A 294 -7.09 -4.87 10.10
N PRO A 295 -8.42 -4.80 9.90
CA PRO A 295 -9.13 -3.52 9.97
C PRO A 295 -8.99 -2.80 11.33
N ALA A 296 -8.78 -3.55 12.41
CA ALA A 296 -8.68 -3.00 13.76
C ALA A 296 -7.34 -2.30 14.05
N ASP A 297 -6.26 -2.69 13.36
CA ASP A 297 -4.91 -2.17 13.60
C ASP A 297 -4.37 -1.39 12.40
N SER A 298 -4.93 -1.56 11.20
CA SER A 298 -4.53 -0.87 9.97
C SER A 298 -5.73 -0.59 9.05
N PRO A 299 -6.69 0.28 9.43
CA PRO A 299 -7.87 0.57 8.62
C PRO A 299 -7.51 1.16 7.25
N TRP A 300 -8.42 1.00 6.28
CA TRP A 300 -8.32 1.67 4.97
C TRP A 300 -8.57 3.18 5.12
N THR A 301 -7.93 3.98 4.27
CA THR A 301 -8.25 5.41 4.17
C THR A 301 -9.65 5.65 3.64
N ASP A 302 -10.01 4.90 2.60
CA ASP A 302 -11.32 4.90 1.97
C ASP A 302 -11.69 3.48 1.51
N ALA A 303 -12.95 3.11 1.68
CA ALA A 303 -13.49 1.86 1.19
C ALA A 303 -13.78 1.88 -0.33
N ARG A 304 -13.97 3.06 -0.93
CA ARG A 304 -14.37 3.23 -2.34
C ARG A 304 -13.72 4.47 -2.99
N PRO A 305 -12.38 4.53 -3.06
CA PRO A 305 -11.70 5.64 -3.74
C PRO A 305 -12.09 5.71 -5.23
N ASP A 306 -12.21 6.93 -5.76
CA ASP A 306 -12.45 7.18 -7.18
C ASP A 306 -11.13 7.56 -7.87
N GLY A 307 -10.82 6.93 -9.00
CA GLY A 307 -9.66 7.30 -9.83
C GLY A 307 -9.65 8.77 -10.25
N ARG A 308 -10.82 9.41 -10.35
CA ARG A 308 -10.94 10.85 -10.63
C ARG A 308 -10.26 11.73 -9.58
N ASP A 309 -10.30 11.34 -8.31
CA ASP A 309 -9.64 12.09 -7.24
C ASP A 309 -8.12 12.06 -7.40
N PHE A 310 -7.60 11.02 -8.05
CA PHE A 310 -6.19 10.90 -8.40
C PHE A 310 -5.86 11.50 -9.76
N LEU A 311 -6.78 12.22 -10.41
CA LEU A 311 -6.66 12.67 -11.81
C LEU A 311 -6.52 11.54 -12.83
N CYS A 312 -6.91 10.30 -12.49
CA CYS A 312 -6.86 9.16 -13.40
C CYS A 312 -8.17 8.34 -13.36
N PRO A 313 -9.22 8.76 -14.09
CA PRO A 313 -10.53 8.10 -14.05
C PRO A 313 -10.53 6.57 -14.32
N PRO A 314 -9.63 6.01 -15.15
CA PRO A 314 -9.55 4.58 -15.34
C PRO A 314 -8.94 3.80 -14.16
N LEU A 315 -8.21 4.48 -13.27
CA LEU A 315 -7.55 3.86 -12.13
C LEU A 315 -8.57 3.14 -11.23
N ARG A 316 -8.19 1.96 -10.76
CA ARG A 316 -8.97 1.07 -9.89
C ARG A 316 -8.14 0.73 -8.66
N PHE A 317 -8.81 0.77 -7.53
CA PHE A 317 -8.23 0.45 -6.22
C PHE A 317 -8.92 -0.79 -5.69
N LEU A 318 -8.15 -1.82 -5.41
CA LEU A 318 -8.65 -3.14 -5.02
C LEU A 318 -8.14 -3.45 -3.62
N GLN A 319 -9.07 -3.62 -2.69
CA GLN A 319 -8.79 -4.25 -1.39
C GLN A 319 -8.65 -5.75 -1.63
N ALA A 320 -7.46 -6.18 -2.03
CA ALA A 320 -7.19 -7.56 -2.43
C ALA A 320 -7.11 -8.52 -1.24
N GLY A 321 -6.91 -7.99 -0.02
CA GLY A 321 -6.93 -8.71 1.24
C GLY A 321 -7.68 -7.96 2.34
N ALA A 322 -7.60 -8.47 3.57
CA ALA A 322 -8.35 -7.97 4.74
C ALA A 322 -7.67 -6.78 5.43
N ASN A 323 -6.95 -5.95 4.66
CA ASN A 323 -5.99 -4.89 5.06
C ASN A 323 -4.52 -5.32 5.03
N ASP A 324 -4.21 -6.53 4.57
CA ASP A 324 -2.86 -7.05 4.35
C ASP A 324 -2.41 -7.08 2.89
N HIS A 325 -3.29 -6.66 1.98
CA HIS A 325 -3.03 -6.60 0.54
C HIS A 325 -3.91 -5.57 -0.16
N TRP A 326 -3.30 -4.66 -0.91
CA TRP A 326 -3.97 -3.82 -1.90
C TRP A 326 -3.29 -3.84 -3.26
N THR A 327 -4.10 -3.52 -4.28
CA THR A 327 -3.65 -3.34 -5.66
C THR A 327 -4.23 -2.06 -6.24
N VAL A 328 -3.42 -1.28 -6.93
CA VAL A 328 -3.82 -0.14 -7.76
C VAL A 328 -3.42 -0.41 -9.21
N ARG A 329 -4.37 -0.32 -10.13
CA ARG A 329 -4.13 -0.56 -11.56
C ARG A 329 -5.08 0.25 -12.42
N HIS A 330 -4.71 0.49 -13.67
CA HIS A 330 -5.58 1.07 -14.68
C HIS A 330 -6.64 0.05 -15.20
#